data_AF-A0A1F4HLK1-F1
#
_entry.id   AF-A0A1F4HLK1-F1
#
_cell.length_a   1.000
_cell.length_b   1.000
_cell.length_c   1.000
_cell.angle_alpha   90.00
_cell.angle_beta   90.00
_cell.angle_gamma   90.00
#
_symmetry.space_group_name_H-M   'P 1'
#
loop_
_entity.id
_entity.type
_entity.pdbx_description
1 polymer ?
#
loop_
_entity_poly.entity_id
_entity_poly.type
_entity_poly.pdbx_seq_one_letter_code
_entity_poly.pdbx_strand_id
1 'polypeptide(L)'
;MNTDIRVTGRTGETGEEEYVMPCAEAMLAGTLALMTGHVQACCDGHRVLMAKKIVANLVLLSEHPLLSPQFKTMLWNLRERWREQLESAQDMQTAQADPDLWHASPSAVQ
;
A
#
# COMPACT_ATOMS: atom_id res chain seq x y z
N MET A 1 12.92 -0.58 -65.26
CA MET A 1 13.33 0.60 -64.47
C MET A 1 12.13 1.54 -64.40
N ASN A 2 11.61 1.73 -63.19
CA ASN A 2 10.69 2.78 -62.68
C ASN A 2 9.89 2.15 -61.52
N THR A 3 10.47 2.11 -60.32
CA THR A 3 10.28 3.06 -59.20
C THR A 3 8.94 2.90 -58.50
N ASP A 4 9.03 2.16 -57.38
CA ASP A 4 8.13 2.13 -56.22
C ASP A 4 7.37 3.44 -55.97
N ILE A 5 6.04 3.37 -56.00
CA ILE A 5 5.16 4.26 -55.24
C ILE A 5 4.50 3.40 -54.16
N ARG A 6 5.16 3.33 -53.00
CA ARG A 6 4.55 2.92 -51.75
C ARG A 6 3.53 3.98 -51.34
N VAL A 7 2.26 3.73 -51.64
CA VAL A 7 1.12 4.33 -50.93
C VAL A 7 0.16 3.21 -50.59
N THR A 8 0.55 2.38 -49.61
CA THR A 8 -0.39 1.49 -48.92
C THR A 8 -0.66 2.08 -47.55
N GLY A 9 -1.89 2.56 -47.39
CA GLY A 9 -2.65 2.57 -46.15
C GLY A 9 -1.95 3.12 -44.91
N ARG A 10 -2.17 4.40 -44.63
CA ARG A 10 -2.24 4.87 -43.24
C ARG A 10 -3.51 4.27 -42.63
N THR A 11 -3.44 3.05 -42.10
CA THR A 11 -4.40 2.57 -41.11
C THR A 11 -3.86 2.98 -39.75
N GLY A 12 -4.42 4.06 -39.23
CA GLY A 12 -4.29 4.38 -37.81
C GLY A 12 -5.03 3.31 -37.03
N GLU A 13 -4.30 2.28 -36.63
CA GLU A 13 -4.74 1.30 -35.65
C GLU A 13 -3.76 1.37 -34.48
N THR A 14 -3.78 2.51 -33.77
CA THR A 14 -3.48 2.47 -32.34
C THR A 14 -4.71 1.85 -31.68
N GLY A 15 -4.83 0.53 -31.83
CA GLY A 15 -5.66 -0.28 -30.95
C GLY A 15 -5.06 -0.15 -29.57
N GLU A 16 -5.47 0.90 -28.87
CA GLU A 16 -5.44 0.96 -27.42
C GLU A 16 -6.27 -0.22 -26.95
N GLU A 17 -5.65 -1.39 -26.87
CA GLU A 17 -6.10 -2.48 -26.04
C GLU A 17 -6.18 -1.90 -24.64
N GLU A 18 -7.36 -1.41 -24.27
CA GLU A 18 -7.71 -1.05 -22.92
C GLU A 18 -7.66 -2.36 -22.12
N TYR A 19 -6.46 -2.78 -21.75
CA TYR A 19 -6.23 -3.85 -20.81
C TYR A 19 -6.74 -3.31 -19.48
N VAL A 20 -8.03 -3.50 -19.24
CA VAL A 20 -8.68 -3.23 -17.96
C VAL A 20 -7.96 -4.13 -16.97
N MET A 21 -6.99 -3.55 -16.27
CA MET A 21 -6.17 -4.25 -15.29
C MET A 21 -7.13 -4.96 -14.33
N PRO A 22 -7.08 -6.30 -14.25
CA PRO A 22 -7.90 -7.05 -13.31
C PRO A 22 -7.86 -6.40 -11.93
N CYS A 23 -9.01 -6.26 -11.28
CA CYS A 23 -9.13 -5.54 -10.00
C CYS A 23 -8.07 -5.96 -8.96
N ALA A 24 -7.66 -7.23 -8.97
CA ALA A 24 -6.59 -7.75 -8.12
C ALA A 24 -5.20 -7.18 -8.42
N GLU A 25 -4.83 -7.00 -9.70
CA GLU A 25 -3.56 -6.40 -10.10
C GLU A 25 -3.51 -4.92 -9.72
N ALA A 26 -4.61 -4.19 -9.94
CA ALA A 26 -4.72 -2.79 -9.54
C ALA A 26 -4.64 -2.63 -8.01
N MET A 27 -5.30 -3.52 -7.26
CA MET A 27 -5.22 -3.55 -5.81
C MET A 27 -3.81 -3.93 -5.31
N LEU A 28 -3.15 -4.87 -5.97
CA LEU A 28 -1.76 -5.24 -5.67
C LEU A 28 -0.81 -4.07 -5.94
N ALA A 29 -0.90 -3.45 -7.12
CA ALA A 29 -0.09 -2.30 -7.50
C ALA A 29 -0.30 -1.13 -6.53
N GLY A 30 -1.55 -0.82 -6.17
CA GLY A 30 -1.88 0.18 -5.17
C GLY A 30 -1.33 -0.15 -3.78
N THR A 31 -1.34 -1.42 -3.39
CA THR A 31 -0.75 -1.88 -2.12
C THR A 31 0.77 -1.72 -2.12
N LEU A 32 1.45 -2.07 -3.22
CA LEU A 32 2.89 -1.87 -3.38
C LEU A 32 3.25 -0.38 -3.34
N ALA A 33 2.51 0.46 -4.05
CA ALA A 33 2.70 1.91 -4.02
C ALA A 33 2.49 2.49 -2.61
N LEU A 34 1.52 1.96 -1.85
CA LEU A 34 1.29 2.37 -0.48
C LEU A 34 2.41 1.91 0.47
N MET A 35 2.92 0.69 0.28
CA MET A 35 4.06 0.16 1.03
C MET A 35 5.34 0.96 0.78
N THR A 36 5.59 1.41 -0.46
CA THR A 36 6.74 2.28 -0.76
C THR A 36 6.54 3.69 -0.20
N GLY A 37 5.33 4.24 -0.33
CA GLY A 37 4.96 5.54 0.24
C GLY A 37 5.00 5.58 1.77
N HIS A 38 4.76 4.46 2.45
CA HIS A 38 4.79 4.36 3.92
C HIS A 38 6.12 4.83 4.52
N VAL A 39 7.25 4.56 3.85
CA VAL A 39 8.59 4.99 4.29
C VAL A 39 8.75 6.52 4.18
N GLN A 40 7.98 7.16 3.30
CA GLN A 40 8.02 8.60 3.04
C GLN A 40 6.92 9.37 3.79
N ALA A 41 6.16 8.71 4.67
CA ALA A 41 5.06 9.32 5.40
C ALA A 41 5.53 10.51 6.25
N CYS A 42 4.78 11.61 6.23
CA CYS A 42 5.20 12.87 6.85
C CYS A 42 5.16 12.86 8.39
N CYS A 43 4.40 11.96 9.00
CA CYS A 43 4.28 11.85 10.46
C CYS A 43 3.87 10.43 10.88
N ASP A 44 4.10 10.13 12.17
CA ASP A 44 3.85 8.82 12.76
C ASP A 44 2.37 8.43 12.71
N GLY A 45 1.46 9.40 12.84
CA GLY A 45 0.02 9.16 12.71
C GLY A 45 -0.39 8.70 11.31
N HIS A 46 0.10 9.37 10.25
CA HIS A 46 -0.12 8.93 8.87
C HIS A 46 0.52 7.58 8.60
N ARG A 47 1.73 7.34 9.12
CA ARG A 47 2.42 6.06 8.99
C ARG A 47 1.59 4.90 9.54
N VAL A 48 0.98 5.07 10.72
CA VAL A 48 0.09 4.06 11.32
C VAL A 48 -1.19 3.85 10.50
N LEU A 49 -1.82 4.91 9.98
CA LEU A 49 -3.00 4.78 9.12
C LEU A 49 -2.66 4.05 7.80
N MET A 50 -1.51 4.35 7.21
CA MET A 50 -1.03 3.66 6.01
C MET A 50 -0.74 2.18 6.29
N ALA A 51 -0.07 1.85 7.40
CA ALA A 51 0.18 0.47 7.82
C ALA A 51 -1.13 -0.32 8.01
N LYS A 52 -2.15 0.28 8.66
CA LYS A 52 -3.50 -0.32 8.77
C LYS A 52 -4.13 -0.61 7.41
N LYS A 53 -4.01 0.33 6.47
CA LYS A 53 -4.55 0.17 5.11
C LYS A 53 -3.81 -0.91 4.32
N ILE A 54 -2.48 -1.01 4.47
CA ILE A 54 -1.67 -2.09 3.88
C ILE A 54 -2.17 -3.44 4.38
N VAL A 55 -2.30 -3.62 5.71
CA VAL A 55 -2.82 -4.87 6.29
C VAL A 55 -4.21 -5.22 5.73
N ALA A 56 -5.13 -4.26 5.70
CA ALA A 56 -6.48 -4.49 5.18
C ALA A 56 -6.48 -4.91 3.70
N ASN A 57 -5.67 -4.27 2.86
CA ASN A 57 -5.54 -4.65 1.46
C ASN A 57 -4.93 -6.06 1.30
N LEU A 58 -3.94 -6.43 2.13
CA LEU A 58 -3.33 -7.76 2.09
C LEU A 58 -4.31 -8.86 2.50
N VAL A 59 -5.24 -8.60 3.43
CA VAL A 59 -6.36 -9.52 3.72
C VAL A 59 -7.18 -9.77 2.46
N LEU A 60 -7.67 -8.70 1.82
CA LEU A 60 -8.50 -8.76 0.62
C LEU A 60 -7.80 -9.50 -0.53
N LEU A 61 -6.51 -9.22 -0.74
CA LEU A 61 -5.71 -9.90 -1.76
C LEU A 61 -5.52 -11.38 -1.43
N SER A 62 -5.20 -11.73 -0.18
CA SER A 62 -4.97 -13.14 0.21
C SER A 62 -6.20 -14.03 0.04
N GLU A 63 -7.40 -13.44 0.10
CA GLU A 63 -8.68 -14.13 -0.10
C GLU A 63 -9.13 -14.16 -1.57
N HIS A 64 -8.45 -13.43 -2.45
CA HIS A 64 -8.89 -13.23 -3.83
C HIS A 64 -8.88 -14.54 -4.65
N PRO A 65 -9.99 -14.94 -5.30
CA PRO A 65 -10.12 -16.27 -5.93
C PRO A 65 -9.16 -16.49 -7.11
N LEU A 66 -8.80 -15.43 -7.84
CA LEU A 66 -7.94 -15.52 -9.03
C LEU A 66 -6.44 -15.64 -8.73
N LEU A 67 -6.01 -15.53 -7.47
CA LEU A 67 -4.60 -15.65 -7.12
C LEU A 67 -4.20 -17.10 -6.87
N SER A 68 -2.98 -17.47 -7.27
CA SER A 68 -2.44 -18.80 -7.04
C SER A 68 -2.30 -19.11 -5.54
N PRO A 69 -2.39 -20.38 -5.12
CA PRO A 69 -2.23 -20.75 -3.72
C PRO A 69 -0.90 -20.27 -3.12
N GLN A 70 0.19 -20.37 -3.88
CA GLN A 70 1.52 -19.94 -3.43
C GLN A 70 1.56 -18.41 -3.21
N PHE A 71 0.91 -17.64 -4.08
CA PHE A 71 0.84 -16.20 -3.94
C PHE A 71 -0.02 -15.78 -2.73
N LYS A 72 -1.13 -16.49 -2.48
CA LYS A 72 -1.93 -16.29 -1.25
C LYS A 72 -1.13 -16.55 0.02
N THR A 73 -0.34 -17.62 0.06
CA THR A 73 0.56 -17.90 1.18
C THR A 73 1.60 -16.79 1.37
N MET A 74 2.18 -16.27 0.28
CA MET A 74 3.10 -15.14 0.34
C MET A 74 2.43 -13.89 0.92
N LEU A 75 1.24 -13.54 0.44
CA LEU A 75 0.47 -12.40 0.92
C LEU A 75 0.06 -12.55 2.39
N TRP A 76 -0.28 -13.77 2.82
CA TRP A 76 -0.56 -14.07 4.22
C TRP A 76 0.65 -13.80 5.12
N ASN A 77 1.82 -14.33 4.75
CA ASN A 77 3.06 -14.11 5.51
C ASN A 77 3.44 -12.63 5.55
N LEU A 78 3.24 -11.91 4.43
CA LEU A 78 3.49 -10.48 4.37
C LEU A 78 2.53 -9.73 5.30
N ARG A 79 1.25 -10.10 5.31
CA ARG A 79 0.24 -9.51 6.20
C ARG A 79 0.61 -9.67 7.67
N GLU A 80 1.02 -10.85 8.11
CA GLU A 80 1.41 -11.08 9.51
C GLU A 80 2.58 -10.18 9.92
N ARG A 81 3.61 -10.03 9.08
CA ARG A 81 4.73 -9.12 9.35
C ARG A 81 4.30 -7.66 9.50
N TRP A 82 3.37 -7.20 8.68
CA TRP A 82 2.82 -5.85 8.79
C TRP A 82 1.95 -5.67 10.04
N ARG A 83 1.26 -6.72 10.50
CA ARG A 83 0.49 -6.68 11.76
C ARG A 83 1.41 -6.57 12.96
N GLU A 84 2.46 -7.38 13.04
CA GLU A 84 3.46 -7.32 14.12
C GLU A 84 4.10 -5.92 14.20
N GLN A 85 4.44 -5.34 13.05
CA GLN A 85 4.99 -3.99 12.99
C GLN A 85 3.98 -2.92 13.43
N LEU A 86 2.71 -3.06 13.05
CA LEU A 86 1.65 -2.15 13.45
C LEU A 86 1.40 -2.20 14.96
N GLU A 87 1.29 -3.40 15.53
CA GLU A 87 1.12 -3.62 16.96
C GLU A 87 2.27 -2.98 17.74
N SER A 88 3.53 -3.23 17.32
CA SER A 88 4.72 -2.60 17.90
C SER A 88 4.68 -1.06 17.84
N ALA A 89 4.22 -0.48 16.73
CA ALA A 89 4.10 0.96 16.58
C ALA A 89 2.99 1.56 17.45
N GLN A 90 1.89 0.83 17.65
CA GLN A 90 0.79 1.23 18.51
C GLN A 90 1.18 1.18 20.00
N ASP A 91 1.96 0.18 20.41
CA ASP A 91 2.48 0.08 21.77
C ASP A 91 3.41 1.26 22.10
N MET A 92 4.31 1.63 21.17
CA MET A 92 5.17 2.81 21.33
C MET A 92 4.36 4.12 21.40
N GLN A 93 3.32 4.28 20.57
CA GLN A 93 2.46 5.46 20.62
C GLN A 93 1.63 5.54 21.90
N THR A 94 1.15 4.42 22.41
CA THR A 94 0.41 4.38 23.68
C THR A 94 1.33 4.73 24.85
N ALA A 95 2.56 4.23 24.85
CA ALA A 95 3.58 4.59 25.85
C ALA A 95 4.00 6.08 25.79
N GLN A 96 3.99 6.70 24.60
CA GLN A 96 4.28 8.14 24.44
C GLN A 96 3.07 9.04 24.74
N ALA A 97 1.86 8.56 24.49
CA ALA A 97 0.61 9.27 24.75
C ALA A 97 0.19 9.26 26.22
N ASP A 98 0.97 8.59 27.09
CA ASP A 98 0.84 8.64 28.53
C ASP A 98 1.94 9.51 29.19
N PRO A 99 1.89 10.85 29.04
CA PRO A 99 2.77 11.76 29.76
C PRO A 99 2.27 12.08 31.18
N ASP A 100 1.16 11.49 31.66
CA ASP A 100 0.40 12.05 32.80
C ASP A 100 0.02 11.05 33.91
N LEU A 101 0.58 9.83 33.94
CA LEU A 101 0.41 8.97 35.12
C LEU A 101 1.29 9.32 36.34
N TRP A 102 1.92 10.50 36.39
CA TRP A 102 2.52 11.03 37.63
C TRP A 102 2.63 12.58 37.70
N HIS A 103 1.62 13.22 38.24
CA HIS A 103 1.75 14.37 39.16
C HIS A 103 2.66 15.58 38.80
N ALA A 104 2.02 16.56 38.13
CA ALA A 104 1.74 17.93 38.60
C ALA A 104 2.88 18.94 38.86
N SER A 105 2.89 20.02 38.07
CA SER A 105 3.52 21.29 38.46
C SER A 105 2.79 21.90 39.67
N PRO A 106 3.49 22.22 40.78
CA PRO A 106 2.95 23.16 41.74
C PRO A 106 3.03 24.56 41.13
N SER A 107 1.87 25.19 40.99
CA SER A 107 1.74 26.60 40.63
C SER A 107 2.47 27.45 41.67
N ALA A 108 3.37 28.32 41.19
CA ALA A 108 3.92 29.52 41.84
C ALA A 108 3.95 29.57 43.38
N VAL A 109 5.16 29.62 43.96
CA VAL A 109 5.36 30.25 45.28
C VAL A 109 6.09 31.58 45.04
N GLN A 110 5.40 32.67 45.39
CA GLN A 110 5.90 34.05 45.44
C GLN A 110 6.87 34.26 46.59
#